data_AF-A0A937PFC9-F1
#
_entry.id   AF-A0A937PFC9-F1
#
_cell.length_a   1.000
_cell.length_b   1.000
_cell.length_c   1.000
_cell.angle_alpha   90.00
_cell.angle_beta   90.00
_cell.angle_gamma   90.00
#
_symmetry.space_group_name_H-M   'P 1'
#
loop_
_entity.id
_entity.type
_entity.pdbx_description
1 polymer ?
#
loop_
_entity_poly.entity_id
_entity_poly.type
_entity_poly.pdbx_seq_one_letter_code
_entity_poly.pdbx_strand_id
1 'polypeptide(L)'
;MSKIIEVKKTVVKFLKENINCYDVTVIKIEKVNEIWKAVAEVYEDDSFLKSMNLPPKKVRLFYSVRMDEKLEITSFERLNSFEGMDSADQ
;
A
#
# COMPACT_ATOMS: atom_id res chain seq x y z
N MET A 1 -7.45 11.27 -19.80
CA MET A 1 -6.42 10.50 -19.07
C MET A 1 -7.15 9.40 -18.28
N SER A 2 -6.61 8.20 -18.14
CA SER A 2 -7.36 7.10 -17.50
C SER A 2 -7.44 7.31 -15.97
N LYS A 3 -8.65 7.26 -15.38
CA LYS A 3 -8.87 7.41 -13.94
C LYS A 3 -8.04 6.41 -13.11
N ILE A 4 -7.73 5.24 -13.65
CA ILE A 4 -6.88 4.22 -13.02
C ILE A 4 -5.44 4.73 -12.80
N ILE A 5 -4.90 5.50 -13.75
CA ILE A 5 -3.55 6.08 -13.64
C ILE A 5 -3.52 7.14 -12.53
N GLU A 6 -4.58 7.93 -12.43
CA GLU A 6 -4.73 8.95 -11.38
C GLU A 6 -4.86 8.29 -10.01
N VAL A 7 -5.70 7.26 -9.87
CA VAL A 7 -5.80 6.42 -8.65
C VAL A 7 -4.42 5.94 -8.22
N LYS A 8 -3.63 5.35 -9.13
CA LYS A 8 -2.29 4.86 -8.81
C LYS A 8 -1.39 5.96 -8.26
N LYS A 9 -1.39 7.15 -8.88
CA LYS A 9 -0.58 8.29 -8.43
C LYS A 9 -1.02 8.78 -7.06
N THR A 10 -2.33 8.90 -6.82
CA THR A 10 -2.89 9.33 -5.54
C THR A 10 -2.50 8.38 -4.41
N VAL A 11 -2.64 7.07 -4.62
CA VAL A 11 -2.27 6.04 -3.63
C VAL A 11 -0.78 6.09 -3.31
N VAL A 12 0.09 6.13 -4.32
CA VAL A 12 1.54 6.19 -4.10
C VAL A 12 1.95 7.44 -3.34
N LYS A 13 1.39 8.60 -3.73
CA LYS A 13 1.67 9.87 -3.05
C LYS A 13 1.26 9.81 -1.58
N PHE A 14 0.02 9.41 -1.31
CA PHE A 14 -0.50 9.31 0.04
C PHE A 14 0.32 8.38 0.93
N LEU A 15 0.63 7.17 0.46
CA LEU A 15 1.38 6.21 1.27
C LEU A 15 2.80 6.70 1.54
N LYS A 16 3.49 7.31 0.57
CA LYS A 16 4.82 7.89 0.79
C LYS A 16 4.83 9.09 1.76
N GLU A 17 3.74 9.86 1.82
CA GLU A 17 3.62 11.00 2.73
C GLU A 17 3.24 10.59 4.16
N ASN A 18 2.56 9.45 4.33
CA ASN A 18 2.00 9.03 5.62
C ASN A 18 2.70 7.82 6.24
N ILE A 19 3.52 7.10 5.48
CA ILE A 19 4.24 5.90 5.93
C ILE A 19 5.73 6.11 5.68
N ASN A 20 6.56 5.75 6.65
CA ASN A 20 8.01 5.73 6.48
C ASN A 20 8.45 4.51 5.66
N CYS A 21 8.20 4.58 4.36
CA CYS A 21 8.51 3.54 3.39
C CYS A 21 9.49 4.04 2.32
N TYR A 22 10.31 3.14 1.79
CA TYR A 22 11.24 3.48 0.70
C TYR A 22 10.67 3.17 -0.68
N ASP A 23 9.73 2.22 -0.77
CA ASP A 23 9.10 1.86 -2.03
C ASP A 23 7.62 1.49 -1.87
N VAL A 24 6.82 1.82 -2.89
CA VAL A 24 5.37 1.61 -2.95
C VAL A 24 4.97 1.18 -4.35
N THR A 25 4.41 -0.02 -4.47
CA THR A 25 3.89 -0.58 -5.73
C THR A 25 2.41 -0.89 -5.59
N VAL A 26 1.56 -0.23 -6.39
CA VAL A 26 0.13 -0.56 -6.47
C VAL A 26 -0.03 -1.84 -7.29
N ILE A 27 -0.50 -2.91 -6.65
CA ILE A 27 -0.63 -4.26 -7.21
C ILE A 27 -2.06 -4.59 -7.65
N LYS A 28 -3.07 -3.89 -7.11
CA LYS A 28 -4.47 -4.07 -7.48
C LYS A 28 -5.21 -2.74 -7.46
N ILE A 29 -6.08 -2.52 -8.44
CA ILE A 29 -7.05 -1.42 -8.47
C ILE A 29 -8.38 -2.00 -8.93
N GLU A 30 -9.44 -1.73 -8.19
CA GLU A 30 -10.81 -2.10 -8.53
C GLU A 30 -11.75 -0.91 -8.28
N LYS A 31 -12.81 -0.79 -9.10
CA LYS A 31 -13.90 0.15 -8.87
C LYS A 31 -15.15 -0.64 -8.54
N VAL A 32 -15.76 -0.40 -7.38
CA VAL A 32 -16.98 -1.07 -6.93
C VAL A 32 -17.96 -0.01 -6.44
N ASN A 33 -19.12 0.10 -7.08
CA ASN A 33 -20.18 1.04 -6.71
C ASN A 33 -19.64 2.43 -6.39
N GLU A 34 -18.95 3.03 -7.36
CA GLU A 34 -18.38 4.38 -7.27
C GLU A 34 -17.13 4.53 -6.38
N ILE A 35 -16.84 3.56 -5.53
CA ILE A 35 -15.65 3.54 -4.68
C ILE A 35 -14.50 2.87 -5.41
N TRP A 36 -13.35 3.54 -5.42
CA TRP A 36 -12.10 2.94 -5.83
C TRP A 36 -11.45 2.24 -4.63
N LYS A 37 -11.01 1.01 -4.83
CA LYS A 37 -10.17 0.29 -3.88
C LYS A 37 -8.85 -0.04 -4.56
N ALA A 38 -7.76 0.29 -3.90
CA ALA A 38 -6.42 -0.04 -4.36
C ALA A 38 -5.69 -0.83 -3.27
N VAL A 39 -4.89 -1.80 -3.69
CA VAL A 39 -3.96 -2.49 -2.80
C VAL A 39 -2.56 -2.15 -3.24
N ALA A 40 -1.75 -1.70 -2.29
CA ALA A 40 -0.35 -1.39 -2.50
C ALA A 40 0.54 -2.29 -1.65
N GLU A 41 1.57 -2.83 -2.30
CA GLU A 41 2.75 -3.40 -1.65
C GLU A 41 3.65 -2.23 -1.23
N VAL A 42 3.98 -2.17 0.05
CA VAL A 42 4.80 -1.13 0.66
C VAL A 42 5.98 -1.79 1.34
N TYR A 43 7.17 -1.27 1.08
CA TYR A 43 8.35 -1.70 1.78
C TYR A 43 8.78 -0.68 2.83
N GLU A 44 8.76 -1.11 4.07
CA GLU A 44 9.14 -0.31 5.23
C GLU A 44 10.49 -0.76 5.78
N ASP A 45 11.22 0.20 6.36
CA ASP A 45 12.31 -0.14 7.27
C ASP A 45 11.71 -0.66 8.57
N ASP A 46 12.27 -1.74 9.10
CA ASP A 46 11.92 -2.21 10.43
C ASP A 46 12.32 -1.15 11.48
N SER A 47 11.34 -0.32 11.85
CA SER A 47 11.48 0.76 12.83
C SER A 47 11.88 0.24 14.21
N PHE A 48 11.59 -1.03 14.51
CA PHE A 48 12.02 -1.70 15.73
C PHE A 48 13.50 -2.08 15.67
N LEU A 49 13.98 -2.65 14.56
CA LEU A 49 15.43 -2.90 14.41
C LEU A 49 16.23 -1.58 14.41
N LYS A 50 15.68 -0.52 13.82
CA LYS A 50 16.30 0.81 13.84
C LYS A 50 16.41 1.38 15.26
N SER A 51 15.40 1.21 16.11
CA SER A 51 15.46 1.67 17.51
C SER A 51 16.43 0.86 18.37
N MET A 52 16.70 -0.39 17.99
CA MET A 52 17.67 -1.28 18.64
C MET A 52 19.08 -1.23 18.04
N ASN A 53 19.33 -0.35 17.06
CA ASN A 53 20.60 -0.24 16.36
C ASN A 53 21.04 -1.57 15.67
N LEU A 54 20.05 -2.38 15.28
CA LEU A 54 20.24 -3.65 14.59
C LEU A 54 20.21 -3.45 13.07
N PRO A 55 20.79 -4.39 12.29
CA PRO A 55 20.79 -4.29 10.83
C PRO A 55 19.37 -4.11 10.29
N PRO A 56 19.13 -3.14 9.40
CA PRO A 56 17.79 -2.87 8.89
C PRO A 56 17.29 -4.07 8.10
N LYS A 57 16.09 -4.55 8.45
CA LYS A 57 15.35 -5.53 7.65
C LYS A 57 14.27 -4.81 6.88
N LYS A 58 14.20 -5.11 5.59
CA LYS A 58 13.14 -4.64 4.70
C LYS A 58 11.91 -5.50 4.96
N VAL A 59 10.84 -4.88 5.44
CA VAL A 59 9.57 -5.57 5.70
C VAL A 59 8.60 -5.22 4.59
N ARG A 60 8.09 -6.25 3.91
CA ARG A 60 7.05 -6.11 2.88
C ARG A 60 5.68 -6.16 3.54
N LEU A 61 4.89 -5.12 3.32
CA LEU A 61 3.56 -4.93 3.90
C LEU A 61 2.55 -4.61 2.80
N PHE A 62 1.28 -4.83 3.09
CA PHE A 62 0.19 -4.52 2.16
C PHE A 62 -0.77 -3.52 2.79
N TYR A 63 -1.19 -2.55 1.99
CA TYR A 63 -2.15 -1.53 2.39
C TYR A 63 -3.32 -1.52 1.42
N SER A 64 -4.53 -1.58 1.98
CA SER A 64 -5.78 -1.33 1.27
C SER A 64 -6.12 0.15 1.43
N VAL A 65 -6.33 0.85 0.30
CA VAL A 65 -6.66 2.27 0.25
C VAL A 65 -7.99 2.42 -0.49
N ARG A 66 -8.94 3.09 0.13
CA ARG A 66 -10.26 3.38 -0.46
C ARG A 66 -10.35 4.86 -0.81
N MET A 67 -10.87 5.13 -2.00
CA MET A 67 -11.11 6.47 -2.48
C MET A 67 -12.52 6.60 -3.04
N ASP A 68 -13.07 7.80 -2.98
CA ASP A 68 -14.35 8.14 -3.59
C ASP A 68 -14.21 8.43 -5.11
N GLU A 69 -15.30 8.86 -5.75
CA GLU A 69 -15.34 9.22 -7.17
C GLU A 69 -14.40 10.36 -7.57
N LYS A 70 -14.06 11.23 -6.60
CA LYS A 70 -13.20 12.40 -6.73
C LYS A 70 -11.74 12.08 -6.40
N LEU A 71 -11.44 10.81 -6.11
CA LEU A 71 -10.12 10.33 -5.69
C LEU A 71 -9.70 10.86 -4.31
N GLU A 72 -10.65 11.30 -3.50
CA GLU A 72 -10.41 11.62 -2.09
C GLU A 72 -10.26 10.31 -1.30
N ILE A 73 -9.18 10.21 -0.51
CA ILE A 73 -8.93 9.02 0.30
C ILE A 73 -9.88 9.04 1.50
N THR A 74 -10.76 8.05 1.54
CA THR A 74 -11.78 7.93 2.59
C THR A 74 -11.35 7.02 3.73
N SER A 75 -10.46 6.06 3.46
CA SER A 75 -9.88 5.16 4.46
C SER A 75 -8.66 4.44 3.92
N PHE A 76 -7.77 4.01 4.82
CA PHE A 76 -6.71 3.07 4.52
C PHE A 76 -6.47 2.14 5.71
N GLU A 77 -6.05 0.91 5.42
CA GLU A 77 -5.81 -0.13 6.42
C GLU A 77 -4.60 -0.98 6.03
N ARG A 78 -3.78 -1.35 7.02
CA ARG A 78 -2.73 -2.34 6.86
C ARG A 78 -3.37 -3.72 6.85
N LEU A 79 -3.06 -4.51 5.83
CA LEU A 79 -3.52 -5.89 5.71
C LEU A 79 -2.54 -6.83 6.42
N ASN A 80 -3.08 -7.83 7.12
CA ASN A 80 -2.29 -8.89 7.75
C ASN A 80 -1.70 -9.86 6.72
N SER A 81 -2.45 -10.11 5.65
CA SER A 81 -2.05 -10.89 4.48
C SER A 81 -2.84 -10.41 3.26
N PHE A 82 -2.35 -10.72 2.06
CA PHE A 82 -3.07 -10.51 0.82
C PHE A 82 -3.17 -11.86 0.09
N GLU A 83 -4.39 -12.38 -0.04
CA GLU A 83 -4.65 -13.68 -0.68
C GLU A 83 -4.10 -13.69 -2.12
N GLY A 84 -3.23 -14.66 -2.40
CA GLY A 84 -2.46 -14.76 -3.65
C GLY A 84 -0.94 -14.82 -3.46
N MET A 85 -0.43 -14.80 -2.23
CA MET A 85 1.01 -14.86 -1.93
C MET A 85 1.46 -15.89 -0.88
N ASP A 86 0.55 -16.69 -0.29
CA ASP A 86 0.89 -17.79 0.63
C ASP A 86 1.26 -19.10 -0.10
N SER A 87 2.01 -19.02 -1.18
CA SER A 87 2.49 -20.21 -1.91
C SER A 87 3.89 -20.02 -2.45
N ALA A 88 4.82 -19.68 -1.57
CA ALA A 88 6.25 -19.83 -1.81
C ALA A 88 6.94 -20.11 -0.47
N ASP A 89 6.58 -21.22 0.18
CA ASP A 89 7.41 -21.95 1.14
C ASP A 89 6.73 -23.31 1.43
N GLN A 90 6.90 -24.26 0.50
CA GLN A 90 6.92 -25.71 0.75
C GLN A 90 8.13 -26.30 0.05
#